data_AF-A0A7J7XE78-F1
#
_entry.id   AF-A0A7J7XE78-F1
#
_cell.length_a   1.000
_cell.length_b   1.000
_cell.length_c   1.000
_cell.angle_alpha   90.00
_cell.angle_beta   90.00
_cell.angle_gamma   90.00
#
_symmetry.space_group_name_H-M   'P 1'
#
loop_
_entity.id
_entity.type
_entity.pdbx_description
1 polymer ?
#
loop_
_entity_poly.entity_id
_entity_poly.type
_entity_poly.pdbx_seq_one_letter_code
_entity_poly.pdbx_strand_id
1 'polypeptide(L)'
;MNATLTGLCRRCPWNWDFFQGSCYIFSKIQSTWDASVSACEDMRAQLVVINNAEEQKFLKSWDIRNDKSTWIGLSDKHNEGSWQWVDNTHLHLSFWKEGEPNNQGEEDCAELSGDGWNDNKCSEEHFWICEKPSALCPGL
;
A
#
# COMPACT_ATOMS: atom_id res chain seq x y z
N MET A 1 5.10 41.46 9.44
CA MET A 1 5.16 40.19 10.19
C MET A 1 5.58 39.11 9.20
N ASN A 2 6.89 38.85 9.08
CA ASN A 2 7.43 37.87 8.14
C ASN A 2 7.38 36.49 8.79
N ALA A 3 6.34 35.70 8.46
CA ALA A 3 6.40 34.27 8.67
C ALA A 3 7.50 33.72 7.74
N THR A 4 8.64 33.36 8.31
CA THR A 4 9.71 32.70 7.58
C THR A 4 9.16 31.40 6.98
N LEU A 5 9.34 31.19 5.67
CA LEU A 5 8.89 30.01 4.91
C LEU A 5 9.35 28.65 5.50
N THR A 6 10.29 28.66 6.45
CA THR A 6 10.76 27.51 7.22
C THR A 6 9.68 26.87 8.12
N GLY A 7 8.62 27.59 8.50
CA GLY A 7 7.55 27.05 9.37
C GLY A 7 6.41 26.32 8.65
N LEU A 8 6.42 26.25 7.31
CA LEU A 8 5.29 25.78 6.49
C LEU A 8 5.57 24.47 5.75
N CYS A 9 6.78 23.92 5.82
CA CYS A 9 7.11 22.72 5.06
C CYS A 9 6.61 21.46 5.77
N ARG A 10 5.58 20.83 5.20
CA ARG A 10 5.11 19.50 5.62
C ARG A 10 5.60 18.46 4.63
N ARG A 11 6.20 17.39 5.15
CA ARG A 11 6.65 16.25 4.35
C ARG A 11 5.48 15.54 3.66
N CYS A 12 4.31 15.49 4.31
CA CYS A 12 3.10 14.87 3.76
C CYS A 12 1.90 15.82 3.74
N PRO A 13 0.94 15.60 2.81
CA PRO A 13 -0.35 16.28 2.84
C PRO A 13 -1.09 16.05 4.16
N TRP A 14 -2.13 16.85 4.40
CA TRP A 14 -2.99 16.64 5.56
C TRP A 14 -3.68 15.28 5.50
N ASN A 15 -3.73 14.59 6.64
CA ASN A 15 -4.30 13.24 6.78
C ASN A 15 -3.52 12.13 6.06
N TRP A 16 -2.25 12.37 5.74
CA TRP A 16 -1.32 11.35 5.28
C TRP A 16 -0.26 11.13 6.36
N ASP A 17 0.06 9.86 6.62
CA ASP A 17 1.08 9.46 7.58
C ASP A 17 2.45 9.44 6.90
N PHE A 18 3.47 10.00 7.56
CA PHE A 18 4.84 9.98 7.07
C PHE A 18 5.58 8.74 7.60
N PHE A 19 6.22 7.99 6.71
CA PHE A 19 7.15 6.92 7.07
C PHE A 19 8.29 6.83 6.06
N GLN A 20 9.53 6.91 6.55
CA GLN A 20 10.78 6.72 5.77
C GLN A 20 10.87 7.42 4.40
N GLY A 21 10.33 8.64 4.27
CA GLY A 21 10.42 9.39 3.01
C GLY A 21 9.22 9.23 2.09
N SER A 22 8.24 8.41 2.47
CA SER A 22 6.95 8.27 1.80
C SER A 22 5.80 8.77 2.68
N CYS A 23 4.68 9.03 2.02
CA CYS A 23 3.41 9.44 2.61
C CYS A 23 2.37 8.38 2.30
N TYR A 24 1.61 7.97 3.32
CA TYR A 24 0.62 6.91 3.23
C TYR A 24 -0.75 7.46 3.59
N ILE A 25 -1.78 7.07 2.83
CA ILE A 25 -3.17 7.28 3.22
C ILE A 25 -3.88 5.94 3.27
N PHE A 26 -4.57 5.73 4.38
CA PHE A 26 -5.34 4.53 4.63
C PHE A 26 -6.81 4.83 4.36
N SER A 27 -7.41 4.06 3.46
CA SER A 27 -8.81 4.21 3.11
C SER A 27 -9.74 4.02 4.31
N LYS A 28 -10.90 4.69 4.22
CA LYS A 28 -12.00 4.58 5.20
C LYS A 28 -13.19 3.80 4.67
N ILE A 29 -13.16 3.45 3.39
CA ILE A 29 -14.17 2.66 2.69
C ILE A 29 -13.47 1.47 2.05
N GLN A 30 -14.23 0.51 1.56
CA GLN A 30 -13.72 -0.67 0.87
C GLN A 30 -14.01 -0.57 -0.62
N SER A 31 -13.18 -1.21 -1.43
CA SER A 31 -13.40 -1.34 -2.88
C SER A 31 -12.65 -2.54 -3.44
N THR A 32 -12.92 -2.88 -4.70
CA THR A 32 -12.16 -3.88 -5.44
C THR A 32 -10.71 -3.44 -5.65
N TRP A 33 -9.82 -4.38 -5.99
CA TRP A 33 -8.41 -4.08 -6.18
C TRP A 33 -8.20 -3.04 -7.30
N ASP A 34 -8.84 -3.22 -8.46
CA ASP A 34 -8.72 -2.29 -9.60
C ASP A 34 -9.26 -0.88 -9.29
N ALA A 35 -10.36 -0.81 -8.54
CA ALA A 35 -10.90 0.47 -8.08
C ALA A 35 -9.96 1.15 -7.07
N SER A 36 -9.27 0.37 -6.24
CA SER A 36 -8.29 0.86 -5.27
C SER A 36 -7.04 1.42 -5.95
N VAL A 37 -6.55 0.76 -7.02
CA VAL A 37 -5.50 1.30 -7.90
C VAL A 37 -5.91 2.66 -8.45
N SER A 38 -7.09 2.73 -9.08
CA SER A 38 -7.62 3.97 -9.66
C SER A 38 -7.77 5.09 -8.61
N ALA A 39 -8.24 4.76 -7.41
CA ALA A 39 -8.38 5.72 -6.32
C ALA A 39 -7.03 6.31 -5.87
N CYS A 40 -5.96 5.51 -5.87
CA CYS A 40 -4.62 6.00 -5.57
C CYS A 40 -4.09 6.91 -6.68
N GLU A 41 -4.29 6.56 -7.94
CA GLU A 41 -3.90 7.36 -9.10
C GLU A 41 -4.58 8.74 -9.09
N ASP A 42 -5.89 8.79 -8.77
CA ASP A 42 -6.66 10.04 -8.62
C ASP A 42 -6.06 10.98 -7.56
N MET A 43 -5.41 10.41 -6.55
CA MET A 43 -4.70 11.14 -5.48
C MET A 43 -3.24 11.46 -5.81
N ARG A 44 -2.80 11.18 -7.05
CA ARG A 44 -1.40 11.25 -7.50
C ARG A 44 -0.48 10.43 -6.61
N ALA A 45 -0.91 9.20 -6.33
CA ALA A 45 -0.24 8.20 -5.53
C ALA A 45 -0.34 6.84 -6.25
N GLN A 46 0.25 5.82 -5.67
CA GLN A 46 0.13 4.43 -6.13
C GLN A 46 -0.48 3.57 -5.04
N LEU A 47 -1.16 2.49 -5.41
CA LEU A 47 -1.47 1.44 -4.44
C LEU A 47 -0.13 0.91 -3.89
N VAL A 48 0.00 0.80 -2.57
CA VAL A 48 1.32 0.72 -1.91
C VAL A 48 2.21 -0.39 -2.46
N VAL A 49 3.48 -0.06 -2.74
CA VAL A 49 4.51 -0.99 -3.19
C VAL A 49 5.49 -1.19 -2.04
N ILE A 50 5.59 -2.40 -1.51
CA ILE A 50 6.34 -2.65 -0.29
C ILE A 50 7.80 -2.97 -0.63
N ASN A 51 8.69 -2.05 -0.33
CA ASN A 51 10.07 -2.08 -0.78
C ASN A 51 11.02 -2.80 0.19
N ASN A 52 10.67 -2.87 1.48
CA ASN A 52 11.53 -3.44 2.51
C ASN A 52 10.75 -3.94 3.74
N ALA A 53 11.46 -4.61 4.65
CA ALA A 53 10.88 -5.24 5.83
C ALA A 53 10.39 -4.21 6.87
N GLU A 54 11.03 -3.04 6.97
CA GLU A 54 10.61 -1.96 7.86
C GLU A 54 9.27 -1.36 7.44
N GLU A 55 9.08 -1.15 6.14
CA GLU A 55 7.83 -0.73 5.53
C GLU A 55 6.73 -1.79 5.72
N GLN A 56 7.00 -3.06 5.40
CA GLN A 56 6.07 -4.16 5.68
C GLN A 56 5.62 -4.15 7.15
N LYS A 57 6.57 -4.01 8.08
CA LYS A 57 6.27 -3.98 9.51
C LYS A 57 5.41 -2.78 9.89
N PHE A 58 5.67 -1.61 9.32
CA PHE A 58 4.87 -0.40 9.54
C PHE A 58 3.42 -0.61 9.09
N LEU A 59 3.22 -1.09 7.86
CA LEU A 59 1.89 -1.30 7.27
C LEU A 59 1.12 -2.41 8.01
N LYS A 60 1.77 -3.54 8.27
CA LYS A 60 1.20 -4.63 9.09
C LYS A 60 0.75 -4.17 10.47
N SER A 61 1.55 -3.34 11.14
CA SER A 61 1.18 -2.83 12.46
C SER A 61 -0.06 -1.94 12.41
N TRP A 62 -0.29 -1.24 11.30
CA TRP A 62 -1.54 -0.50 11.09
C TRP A 62 -2.71 -1.45 10.85
N ASP A 63 -2.54 -2.42 9.95
CA ASP A 63 -3.54 -3.40 9.56
C ASP A 63 -4.12 -4.17 10.78
N ILE A 64 -3.24 -4.81 11.56
CA ILE A 64 -3.60 -5.55 12.78
C ILE A 64 -4.35 -4.67 13.80
N ARG A 65 -3.91 -3.42 13.99
CA ARG A 65 -4.53 -2.53 14.99
C ARG A 65 -5.94 -2.11 14.60
N ASN A 66 -6.26 -2.13 13.31
CA ASN A 66 -7.55 -1.70 12.80
C ASN A 66 -8.46 -2.89 12.47
N ASP A 67 -7.95 -4.12 12.50
CA ASP A 67 -8.68 -5.36 12.17
C ASP A 67 -9.33 -5.26 10.78
N LYS A 68 -8.50 -4.96 9.78
CA LYS A 68 -8.91 -4.72 8.39
C LYS A 68 -8.16 -5.66 7.47
N SER A 69 -8.84 -6.17 6.46
CA SER A 69 -8.23 -6.68 5.24
C SER A 69 -7.91 -5.50 4.33
N THR A 70 -6.69 -5.43 3.80
CA THR A 70 -6.22 -4.23 3.12
C THR A 70 -5.40 -4.52 1.86
N TRP A 71 -5.91 -4.13 0.68
CA TRP A 71 -5.22 -4.24 -0.60
C TRP A 71 -3.86 -3.53 -0.61
N ILE A 72 -2.88 -4.22 -1.22
CA ILE A 72 -1.57 -3.69 -1.59
C ILE A 72 -1.38 -3.76 -3.11
N GLY A 73 -0.40 -3.03 -3.63
CA GLY A 73 -0.17 -2.85 -5.05
C GLY A 73 0.47 -4.06 -5.74
N LEU A 74 0.10 -5.29 -5.39
CA LEU A 74 0.72 -6.53 -5.86
C LEU A 74 -0.36 -7.47 -6.43
N SER A 75 -0.12 -7.97 -7.64
CA SER A 75 -1.03 -8.89 -8.35
C SER A 75 -0.27 -9.82 -9.30
N ASP A 76 -0.83 -10.97 -9.64
CA ASP A 76 -0.34 -11.85 -10.71
C ASP A 76 -1.35 -12.07 -11.84
N LYS A 77 -2.41 -11.24 -11.89
CA LYS A 77 -3.46 -11.17 -12.95
C LYS A 77 -2.97 -11.32 -14.39
N HIS A 78 -1.75 -10.88 -14.68
CA HIS A 78 -1.17 -10.93 -16.03
C HIS A 78 -0.58 -12.29 -16.38
N ASN A 79 -0.03 -12.99 -15.38
CA ASN A 79 0.61 -14.27 -15.54
C ASN A 79 0.63 -14.97 -14.17
N GLU A 80 -0.27 -15.94 -14.01
CA GLU A 80 -0.42 -16.77 -12.82
C GLU A 80 0.93 -17.22 -12.23
N GLY A 81 1.11 -17.02 -10.92
CA GLY A 81 2.34 -17.33 -10.19
C GLY A 81 3.49 -16.35 -10.39
N SER A 82 3.33 -15.34 -11.25
CA SER A 82 4.33 -14.30 -11.54
C SER A 82 3.90 -12.93 -11.01
N TRP A 83 3.96 -12.79 -9.68
CA TRP A 83 3.59 -11.57 -8.96
C TRP A 83 4.38 -10.33 -9.40
N GLN A 84 3.64 -9.26 -9.71
CA GLN A 84 4.15 -7.97 -10.17
C GLN A 84 3.49 -6.84 -9.38
N TRP A 85 4.29 -5.84 -9.03
CA TRP A 85 3.82 -4.61 -8.40
C TRP A 85 3.19 -3.67 -9.43
N VAL A 86 2.31 -2.78 -8.98
CA VAL A 86 1.67 -1.74 -9.81
C VAL A 86 2.66 -0.75 -10.44
N ASP A 87 3.89 -0.66 -9.91
CA ASP A 87 4.98 0.12 -10.50
C ASP A 87 5.74 -0.63 -11.61
N ASN A 88 5.25 -1.81 -12.00
CA ASN A 88 5.80 -2.76 -12.97
C ASN A 88 7.04 -3.54 -12.51
N THR A 89 7.49 -3.38 -11.28
CA THR A 89 8.60 -4.19 -10.75
C THR A 89 8.14 -5.59 -10.38
N HIS A 90 9.03 -6.58 -10.51
CA HIS A 90 8.74 -7.96 -10.11
C HIS A 90 8.90 -8.14 -8.60
N LEU A 91 8.15 -9.08 -8.04
CA LEU A 91 8.29 -9.45 -6.64
C LEU A 91 9.64 -10.14 -6.38
N HIS A 92 10.48 -9.52 -5.56
CA HIS A 92 11.77 -10.09 -5.13
C HIS A 92 11.81 -10.46 -3.65
N LEU A 93 10.99 -9.82 -2.83
CA LEU A 93 10.89 -10.03 -1.40
C LEU A 93 9.42 -10.19 -1.03
N SER A 94 9.05 -11.36 -0.54
CA SER A 94 7.67 -11.68 -0.18
C SER A 94 7.46 -11.75 1.33
N PHE A 95 6.25 -11.41 1.76
CA PHE A 95 5.81 -11.56 3.14
C PHE A 95 4.48 -12.31 3.24
N TRP A 96 4.27 -13.27 2.32
CA TRP A 96 3.16 -14.23 2.37
C TRP A 96 3.05 -14.92 3.72
N LYS A 97 1.81 -15.15 4.17
CA LYS A 97 1.53 -16.03 5.30
C LYS A 97 1.93 -17.46 4.97
N GLU A 98 2.06 -18.29 6.01
CA GLU A 98 2.20 -19.73 5.82
C GLU A 98 0.99 -20.28 5.04
N GLY A 99 1.27 -20.92 3.91
CA GLY A 99 0.24 -21.45 3.01
C GLY A 99 -0.05 -20.58 1.78
N GLU A 100 0.39 -19.31 1.78
CA GLU A 100 0.12 -18.36 0.69
C GLU A 100 1.35 -18.13 -0.24
N PRO A 101 1.13 -17.70 -1.50
CA PRO A 101 -0.16 -17.60 -2.17
C PRO A 101 -0.69 -18.98 -2.57
N ASN A 102 -1.99 -19.22 -2.38
CA ASN A 102 -2.61 -20.54 -2.55
C ASN A 102 -3.47 -20.67 -3.81
N ASN A 103 -3.77 -19.55 -4.47
CA ASN A 103 -4.66 -19.40 -5.60
C ASN A 103 -5.99 -20.17 -5.44
N GLN A 104 -6.70 -19.98 -4.33
CA GLN A 104 -7.95 -20.68 -4.04
C GLN A 104 -9.12 -20.09 -4.84
N GLY A 105 -9.18 -20.50 -6.11
CA GLY A 105 -10.25 -20.12 -7.02
C GLY A 105 -9.99 -18.80 -7.74
N GLU A 106 -8.79 -18.66 -8.32
CA GLU A 106 -8.36 -17.51 -9.14
C GLU A 106 -8.21 -16.24 -8.29
N GLU A 107 -7.32 -16.34 -7.30
CA GLU A 107 -6.98 -15.28 -6.34
C GLU A 107 -5.75 -14.51 -6.79
N ASP A 108 -5.95 -13.48 -7.63
CA ASP A 108 -4.84 -12.85 -8.34
C ASP A 108 -4.33 -11.54 -7.70
N CYS A 109 -4.87 -11.14 -6.53
CA CYS A 109 -4.61 -9.84 -5.91
C CYS A 109 -4.19 -9.97 -4.44
N ALA A 110 -3.13 -9.27 -4.04
CA ALA A 110 -2.59 -9.38 -2.69
C ALA A 110 -3.18 -8.36 -1.71
N GLU A 111 -3.45 -8.81 -0.50
CA GLU A 111 -3.84 -7.98 0.66
C GLU A 111 -2.90 -8.22 1.86
N LEU A 112 -2.82 -7.21 2.73
CA LEU A 112 -2.43 -7.42 4.12
C LEU A 112 -3.57 -8.15 4.84
N SER A 113 -3.20 -9.21 5.55
CA SER A 113 -4.13 -10.05 6.28
C SER A 113 -3.44 -10.58 7.53
N GLY A 114 -3.64 -9.92 8.67
CA GLY A 114 -3.09 -10.36 9.95
C GLY A 114 -1.56 -10.26 10.01
N ASP A 115 -0.86 -11.40 10.04
CA ASP A 115 0.59 -11.45 10.27
C ASP A 115 1.47 -11.39 9.01
N GLY A 116 0.85 -11.45 7.82
CA GLY A 116 1.52 -11.44 6.51
C GLY A 116 0.59 -11.01 5.37
N TRP A 117 0.86 -11.54 4.18
CA TRP A 117 0.05 -11.32 2.98
C TRP A 117 -0.83 -12.52 2.65
N ASN A 118 -1.96 -12.24 2.00
CA ASN A 118 -2.91 -13.21 1.46
C ASN A 118 -3.16 -12.85 -0.01
N ASP A 119 -3.21 -13.83 -0.90
CA ASP A 119 -3.83 -13.66 -2.19
C ASP A 119 -5.34 -13.82 -2.04
N ASN A 120 -6.10 -13.02 -2.77
CA ASN A 120 -7.56 -13.02 -2.71
C ASN A 120 -8.14 -12.60 -4.07
N LYS A 121 -9.42 -12.88 -4.28
CA LYS A 121 -10.12 -12.51 -5.51
C LYS A 121 -10.15 -11.00 -5.64
N CYS A 122 -9.65 -10.49 -6.75
CA CYS A 122 -9.59 -9.06 -7.02
C CYS A 122 -10.96 -8.34 -6.98
N SER A 123 -12.06 -9.10 -7.09
CA SER A 123 -13.44 -8.60 -6.99
C SER A 123 -13.95 -8.41 -5.56
N GLU A 124 -13.25 -8.90 -4.56
CA GLU A 124 -13.61 -8.67 -3.16
C GLU A 124 -13.41 -7.21 -2.77
N GLU A 125 -14.18 -6.76 -1.77
CA GLU A 125 -14.08 -5.39 -1.26
C GLU A 125 -13.20 -5.37 -0.01
N HIS A 126 -12.04 -4.72 -0.11
CA HIS A 126 -11.14 -4.49 1.02
C HIS A 126 -10.80 -3.01 1.14
N PHE A 127 -10.28 -2.63 2.30
CA PHE A 127 -9.61 -1.35 2.44
C PHE A 127 -8.38 -1.35 1.53
N TRP A 128 -7.80 -0.18 1.27
CA TRP A 128 -6.55 -0.04 0.53
C TRP A 128 -5.65 1.05 1.12
N ILE A 129 -4.38 1.02 0.74
CA ILE A 129 -3.35 1.98 1.15
C ILE A 129 -2.72 2.59 -0.08
N CYS A 130 -2.75 3.92 -0.17
CA CYS A 130 -2.00 4.63 -1.20
C CYS A 130 -0.70 5.19 -0.63
N GLU A 131 0.35 5.16 -1.45
CA GLU A 131 1.68 5.65 -1.15
C GLU A 131 2.12 6.70 -2.18
N LYS A 132 2.84 7.73 -1.74
CA LYS A 132 3.61 8.61 -2.64
C LYS A 132 4.85 9.17 -1.96
N PRO A 133 5.86 9.62 -2.72
CA PRO A 133 7.03 10.28 -2.16
C PRO A 133 6.64 11.50 -1.32
N SER A 134 7.32 11.67 -0.19
CA SER A 134 7.21 12.88 0.63
C SER A 134 7.86 14.08 -0.05
N ALA A 135 7.39 15.28 0.28
CA ALA A 135 7.99 16.52 -0.19
C ALA A 135 9.36 16.73 0.46
N LEU A 136 10.34 17.17 -0.36
CA LEU A 136 11.63 17.60 0.13
C LEU A 136 11.45 18.92 0.92
N CYS A 137 11.73 18.85 2.21
CA CYS A 137 11.75 20.00 3.11
C CYS A 137 13.19 20.26 3.55
N PRO A 138 13.93 21.20 2.91
CA PRO A 138 15.29 21.53 3.33
C PRO A 138 15.28 22.12 4.74
N GLY A 139 16.06 21.53 5.65
CA GLY A 139 16.27 22.06 7.01
C GLY A 139 15.41 21.48 8.14
N LEU A 140 14.89 20.26 7.98
CA LEU A 140 14.25 19.47 9.05
C LEU A 140 15.04 18.21 9.35
#